data_AF-A0A9D7NUI3-F1
#
_entry.id   AF-A0A9D7NUI3-F1
#
_cell.length_a   1.000
_cell.length_b   1.000
_cell.length_c   1.000
_cell.angle_alpha   90.00
_cell.angle_beta   90.00
_cell.angle_gamma   90.00
#
_symmetry.space_group_name_H-M   'P 1'
#
loop_
_entity.id
_entity.type
_entity.pdbx_description
1 polymer ?
#
loop_
_entity_poly.entity_id
_entity_poly.type
_entity_poly.pdbx_seq_one_letter_code
_entity_poly.pdbx_strand_id
1 'polypeptide(L)'
;MYLSRIQLWNFRKYGAAGFDRTKPSLTVQFSPGVNVLIGPNDAGKTAIVDAIRIVLGTNSVEWARLASEDFHTGAERLRIELRFEGLTKPEGKNFTEWIEWVDTVDGPRSFLTVFCEVVQKAGAVLPYDVRAGAGSEGHRLDAEAKELLRVTYLKPLRDAKSELVARRNSRLSQILLGHAAFKGQEKSHKLTTLFKAFNAQVGAYFLNGQGFDWRL
;
A
#
# COMPACT_ATOMS: atom_id res chain seq x y z
N MET A 1 -10.33 8.22 6.80
CA MET A 1 -8.94 8.06 7.30
C MET A 1 -7.93 8.45 6.23
N TYR A 2 -6.78 9.05 6.59
CA TYR A 2 -5.66 9.32 5.68
C TYR A 2 -4.30 9.12 6.37
N LEU A 3 -3.25 8.78 5.62
CA LEU A 3 -1.87 8.74 6.13
C LEU A 3 -1.43 10.17 6.40
N SER A 4 -1.21 10.54 7.67
CA SER A 4 -0.78 11.89 8.06
C SER A 4 0.73 12.00 8.24
N ARG A 5 1.42 10.89 8.52
CA ARG A 5 2.87 10.89 8.74
C ARG A 5 3.51 9.57 8.39
N ILE A 6 4.73 9.65 7.87
CA ILE A 6 5.68 8.53 7.82
C ILE A 6 6.97 8.92 8.55
N GLN A 7 7.51 7.96 9.30
CA GLN A 7 8.82 8.06 9.93
C GLN A 7 9.66 6.84 9.59
N LEU A 8 10.93 7.08 9.24
CA LEU A 8 11.86 6.05 8.78
C LEU A 8 13.13 6.05 9.63
N TRP A 9 13.58 4.86 10.02
CA TRP A 9 14.86 4.61 10.67
C TRP A 9 15.61 3.56 9.87
N ASN A 10 16.84 3.90 9.46
CA ASN A 10 17.77 3.00 8.78
C ASN A 10 17.16 2.24 7.60
N PHE A 11 16.29 2.90 6.83
CA PHE A 11 15.65 2.36 5.65
C PHE A 11 16.28 2.95 4.39
N ARG A 12 17.02 2.13 3.64
CA ARG A 12 17.75 2.48 2.42
C ARG A 12 18.65 3.69 2.65
N LYS A 13 18.44 4.79 1.92
CA LYS A 13 19.23 6.02 2.07
C LYS A 13 18.97 6.80 3.36
N TYR A 14 17.88 6.50 4.07
CA TYR A 14 17.50 7.20 5.28
C TYR A 14 18.02 6.44 6.49
N GLY A 15 19.23 6.76 6.95
CA GLY A 15 19.82 6.17 8.13
C GLY A 15 20.66 7.16 8.92
N ALA A 16 20.98 6.77 10.15
CA ALA A 16 21.84 7.51 11.06
C ALA A 16 22.76 6.55 11.81
N ALA A 17 23.78 7.09 12.50
CA ALA A 17 24.64 6.29 13.34
C ALA A 17 23.86 5.77 14.56
N GLY A 18 23.80 4.44 14.71
CA GLY A 18 23.05 3.77 15.77
C GLY A 18 21.55 3.63 15.48
N PHE A 19 20.81 3.22 16.50
CA PHE A 19 19.35 3.07 16.43
C PHE A 19 18.71 3.66 17.68
N ASP A 20 18.04 4.79 17.52
CA ASP A 20 17.26 5.47 18.55
C ASP A 20 15.82 5.63 18.05
N ARG A 21 14.88 4.95 18.71
CA ARG A 21 13.45 5.00 18.36
C ARG A 21 12.87 6.42 18.40
N THR A 22 13.48 7.35 19.13
CA THR A 22 13.01 8.73 19.24
C THR A 22 13.53 9.64 18.14
N LYS A 23 14.53 9.20 17.38
CA LYS A 23 15.23 9.99 16.36
C LYS A 23 15.14 9.34 14.97
N PRO A 24 14.01 9.49 14.27
CA PRO A 24 13.90 9.04 12.90
C PRO A 24 14.87 9.75 11.97
N SER A 25 15.43 9.02 11.01
CA SER A 25 16.28 9.56 9.94
C SER A 25 15.48 10.40 8.95
N LEU A 26 14.17 10.15 8.83
CA LEU A 26 13.24 10.96 8.03
C LEU A 26 11.88 11.03 8.72
N THR A 27 11.28 12.22 8.75
CA THR A 27 9.85 12.41 9.05
C THR A 27 9.22 13.21 7.93
N VAL A 28 8.14 12.69 7.33
CA VAL A 28 7.34 13.39 6.32
C VAL A 28 5.91 13.48 6.82
N GLN A 29 5.36 14.69 6.80
CA GLN A 29 3.94 14.95 7.07
C GLN A 29 3.18 14.99 5.75
N PHE A 30 1.96 14.48 5.76
CA PHE A 30 1.05 14.48 4.63
C PHE A 30 -0.23 15.21 4.99
N SER A 31 -0.84 15.85 4.00
CA SER A 31 -2.15 16.47 4.11
C SER A 31 -3.25 15.52 3.64
N PRO A 32 -4.52 15.71 4.05
CA PRO A 32 -5.64 15.05 3.41
C PRO A 32 -5.67 15.32 1.89
N GLY A 33 -6.09 14.34 1.10
CA GLY A 33 -6.20 14.46 -0.35
C GLY A 33 -4.91 14.13 -1.10
N VAL A 34 -4.53 14.97 -2.06
CA VAL A 34 -3.43 14.69 -2.99
C VAL A 34 -2.11 15.28 -2.46
N ASN A 35 -1.11 14.42 -2.29
CA ASN A 35 0.24 14.82 -1.91
C ASN A 35 1.21 14.56 -3.06
N VAL A 36 2.07 15.54 -3.38
CA VAL A 36 3.04 15.43 -4.48
C VAL A 36 4.45 15.44 -3.91
N LEU A 37 5.21 14.37 -4.13
CA LEU A 37 6.63 14.29 -3.77
C LEU A 37 7.51 14.73 -4.94
N ILE A 38 8.21 15.85 -4.78
CA ILE A 38 9.07 16.44 -5.81
C ILE A 38 10.53 16.41 -5.35
N GLY A 39 11.45 16.20 -6.28
CA GLY A 39 12.88 16.24 -6.03
C GLY A 39 13.68 15.52 -7.12
N PRO A 40 15.02 15.57 -7.07
CA PRO A 40 15.89 14.89 -8.03
C PRO A 40 15.67 13.37 -8.09
N ASN A 41 16.14 12.74 -9.17
CA ASN A 41 16.26 11.28 -9.20
C ASN A 41 17.16 10.82 -8.05
N ASP A 42 16.87 9.63 -7.50
CA ASP A 42 17.59 9.06 -6.36
C ASP A 42 17.57 9.90 -5.07
N ALA A 43 16.74 10.95 -5.02
CA ALA A 43 16.51 11.73 -3.80
C ALA A 43 15.80 10.92 -2.70
N GLY A 44 15.23 9.76 -3.01
CA GLY A 44 14.57 8.85 -2.05
C GLY A 44 13.04 8.84 -2.09
N LYS A 45 12.44 9.57 -3.04
CA LYS A 45 10.98 9.59 -3.25
C LYS A 45 10.39 8.18 -3.36
N THR A 46 11.04 7.31 -4.14
CA THR A 46 10.64 5.90 -4.30
C THR A 46 10.75 5.12 -2.99
N ALA A 47 11.76 5.40 -2.16
CA ALA A 47 11.91 4.75 -0.86
C ALA A 47 10.74 5.10 0.09
N ILE A 48 10.28 6.35 0.11
CA ILE A 48 9.09 6.74 0.90
C ILE A 48 7.86 5.93 0.45
N VAL A 49 7.63 5.84 -0.86
CA VAL A 49 6.49 5.09 -1.41
C VAL A 49 6.61 3.59 -1.13
N ASP A 50 7.80 3.01 -1.27
CA ASP A 50 8.03 1.59 -0.99
C ASP A 50 7.85 1.26 0.49
N ALA A 51 8.29 2.14 1.40
CA ALA A 51 8.08 1.96 2.83
C ALA A 51 6.59 1.87 3.19
N ILE A 52 5.75 2.72 2.58
CA ILE A 52 4.29 2.66 2.73
C ILE A 52 3.75 1.30 2.25
N ARG A 53 4.18 0.86 1.05
CA ARG A 53 3.74 -0.42 0.46
C ARG A 53 4.15 -1.63 1.29
N ILE A 54 5.34 -1.60 1.89
CA ILE A 54 5.88 -2.69 2.71
C ILE A 54 5.05 -2.87 3.98
N VAL A 55 4.71 -1.77 4.66
CA VAL A 55 3.94 -1.82 5.92
C VAL A 55 2.47 -2.14 5.68
N LEU A 56 1.85 -1.54 4.67
CA LEU A 56 0.40 -1.69 4.42
C LEU A 56 0.05 -2.88 3.52
N GLY A 57 1.03 -3.41 2.79
CA GLY A 57 0.75 -4.30 1.67
C GLY A 57 0.06 -3.58 0.51
N THR A 58 -0.22 -4.33 -0.56
CA THR A 58 -0.97 -3.80 -1.70
C THR A 58 -2.06 -4.78 -2.13
N ASN A 59 -3.08 -4.27 -2.81
CA ASN A 59 -4.10 -5.11 -3.46
C ASN A 59 -3.57 -5.87 -4.68
N SER A 60 -2.35 -5.55 -5.14
CA SER A 60 -1.70 -6.25 -6.24
C SER A 60 -0.98 -7.52 -5.78
N VAL A 61 -0.81 -8.49 -6.70
CA VAL A 61 -0.15 -9.78 -6.44
C VAL A 61 1.31 -9.64 -6.01
N GLU A 62 1.92 -8.48 -6.24
CA GLU A 62 3.30 -8.22 -5.85
C GLU A 62 3.44 -8.05 -4.34
N TRP A 63 3.99 -9.07 -3.71
CA TRP A 63 4.38 -9.01 -2.32
C TRP A 63 5.67 -8.20 -2.17
N ALA A 64 5.60 -7.04 -1.50
CA ALA A 64 6.80 -6.30 -1.08
C ALA A 64 7.27 -6.85 0.28
N ARG A 65 8.41 -7.55 0.32
CA ARG A 65 9.11 -7.91 1.57
C ARG A 65 10.35 -7.06 1.71
N LEU A 66 10.74 -6.82 2.96
CA LEU A 66 12.05 -6.28 3.26
C LEU A 66 13.13 -7.30 2.92
N ALA A 67 14.17 -6.82 2.26
CA ALA A 67 15.39 -7.55 1.98
C ALA A 67 16.59 -6.86 2.64
N SER A 68 17.77 -7.49 2.61
CA SER A 68 18.96 -6.94 3.28
C SER A 68 19.37 -5.59 2.69
N GLU A 69 19.11 -5.39 1.40
CA GLU A 69 19.38 -4.17 0.65
C GLU A 69 18.48 -2.99 1.06
N ASP A 70 17.37 -3.27 1.76
CA ASP A 70 16.51 -2.23 2.31
C ASP A 70 17.06 -1.63 3.61
N PHE A 71 18.07 -2.24 4.24
CA PHE A 71 18.75 -1.68 5.41
C PHE A 71 19.74 -0.60 4.96
N HIS A 72 19.82 0.49 5.73
CA HIS A 72 20.87 1.47 5.55
C HIS A 72 22.25 0.83 5.74
N THR A 73 23.27 1.35 5.05
CA THR A 73 24.64 0.81 5.09
C THR A 73 25.12 0.63 6.53
N GLY A 74 25.50 -0.61 6.89
CA GLY A 74 26.00 -0.97 8.21
C GLY A 74 24.93 -1.10 9.30
N ALA A 75 23.64 -0.90 9.00
CA ALA A 75 22.56 -1.06 9.96
C ALA A 75 22.11 -2.53 10.08
N GLU A 76 21.94 -2.99 11.31
CA GLU A 76 21.35 -4.31 11.60
C GLU A 76 19.86 -4.22 11.95
N ARG A 77 19.34 -3.00 12.12
CA ARG A 77 17.95 -2.73 12.52
C ARG A 77 17.38 -1.56 11.74
N LEU A 78 16.17 -1.72 11.25
CA LEU A 78 15.36 -0.67 10.63
C LEU A 78 13.96 -0.60 11.24
N ARG A 79 13.31 0.55 11.09
CA ARG A 79 11.91 0.75 11.47
C ARG A 79 11.21 1.61 10.43
N ILE A 80 9.98 1.24 10.11
CA ILE A 80 9.07 2.06 9.30
C ILE A 80 7.81 2.25 10.13
N GLU A 81 7.39 3.49 10.31
CA GLU A 81 6.20 3.85 11.08
C GLU A 81 5.30 4.77 10.26
N LEU A 82 4.02 4.45 10.25
CA LEU A 82 2.95 5.16 9.56
C LEU A 82 1.92 5.60 10.58
N ARG A 83 1.51 6.86 10.52
CA ARG A 83 0.43 7.40 11.34
C ARG A 83 -0.73 7.81 10.47
N PHE A 84 -1.91 7.35 10.84
CA PHE A 84 -3.18 7.69 10.20
C PHE A 84 -4.02 8.57 11.10
N GLU A 85 -4.66 9.56 10.50
CA GLU A 85 -5.57 10.48 11.18
C GLU A 85 -6.87 10.64 10.40
N GLY A 86 -7.84 11.36 10.98
CA GLY A 86 -9.15 11.58 10.35
C GLY A 86 -9.95 10.30 10.17
N LEU A 87 -9.89 9.40 11.15
CA LEU A 87 -10.72 8.19 11.17
C LEU A 87 -12.17 8.59 11.39
N THR A 88 -13.05 8.16 10.49
CA THR A 88 -14.50 8.26 10.69
C THR A 88 -14.96 7.22 11.70
N LYS A 89 -16.14 7.41 12.33
CA LYS A 89 -16.69 6.43 13.28
C LYS A 89 -16.79 5.01 12.70
N PRO A 90 -17.28 4.80 11.45
CA PRO A 90 -17.33 3.47 10.86
C PRO A 90 -15.94 2.84 10.63
N GLU A 91 -14.96 3.64 10.20
CA GLU A 91 -13.58 3.15 10.05
C GLU A 91 -12.98 2.79 11.42
N GLY A 92 -13.18 3.67 12.41
CA GLY A 92 -12.58 3.51 13.74
C GLY A 92 -13.08 2.28 14.50
N LYS A 93 -14.32 1.84 14.24
CA LYS A 93 -14.86 0.59 14.81
C LYS A 93 -13.99 -0.62 14.47
N ASN A 94 -13.34 -0.63 13.31
CA ASN A 94 -12.51 -1.76 12.87
C ASN A 94 -11.10 -1.75 13.50
N PHE A 95 -10.74 -0.69 14.23
CA PHE A 95 -9.41 -0.52 14.81
C PHE A 95 -9.45 -0.19 16.31
N THR A 96 -10.53 -0.53 17.01
CA THR A 96 -10.71 -0.17 18.43
C THR A 96 -9.59 -0.65 19.34
N GLU A 97 -8.92 -1.75 18.97
CA GLU A 97 -7.80 -2.31 19.74
C GLU A 97 -6.47 -1.55 19.54
N TRP A 98 -6.37 -0.72 18.50
CA TRP A 98 -5.12 -0.04 18.12
C TRP A 98 -5.26 1.49 18.04
N ILE A 99 -6.47 2.04 18.15
CA ILE A 99 -6.69 3.48 18.12
C ILE A 99 -6.14 4.12 19.39
N GLU A 100 -5.43 5.22 19.18
CA GLU A 100 -4.92 6.09 20.21
C GLU A 100 -5.72 7.41 20.21
N TRP A 101 -5.88 8.01 21.38
CA TRP A 101 -6.56 9.29 21.54
C TRP A 101 -5.59 10.31 22.12
N VAL A 102 -5.65 11.53 21.61
CA VAL A 102 -4.94 12.68 22.16
C VAL A 102 -5.93 13.81 22.41
N ASP A 103 -5.91 14.36 23.62
CA ASP A 103 -6.67 15.56 23.94
C ASP A 103 -6.02 16.76 23.25
N THR A 104 -6.80 17.47 22.45
CA THR A 104 -6.39 18.72 21.81
C THR A 104 -7.30 19.86 22.24
N VAL A 105 -6.88 21.10 22.00
CA VAL A 105 -7.67 22.30 22.31
C VAL A 105 -9.05 22.27 21.62
N ASP A 106 -9.13 21.67 20.43
CA ASP A 106 -10.37 21.53 19.65
C ASP A 106 -11.18 20.26 20.01
N GLY A 107 -10.78 19.54 21.06
CA GLY A 107 -11.37 18.27 21.49
C GLY A 107 -10.47 17.04 21.22
N PRO A 108 -10.89 15.85 21.66
CA PRO A 108 -10.11 14.63 21.50
C PRO A 108 -10.01 14.22 20.03
N ARG A 109 -8.78 13.91 19.58
CA ARG A 109 -8.50 13.41 18.23
C ARG A 109 -7.99 11.98 18.31
N SER A 110 -8.51 11.12 17.44
CA SER A 110 -8.01 9.75 17.28
C SER A 110 -6.96 9.65 16.18
N PHE A 111 -6.02 8.74 16.39
CA PHE A 111 -5.04 8.34 15.38
C PHE A 111 -4.74 6.85 15.48
N LEU A 112 -4.19 6.29 14.40
CA LEU A 112 -3.75 4.91 14.33
C LEU A 112 -2.29 4.89 13.89
N THR A 113 -1.42 4.29 14.72
CA THR A 113 -0.01 4.08 14.40
C THR A 113 0.18 2.65 13.91
N VAL A 114 0.83 2.45 12.76
CA VAL A 114 1.12 1.14 12.15
C VAL A 114 2.60 1.09 11.79
N PHE A 115 3.31 0.06 12.23
CA PHE A 115 4.76 -0.01 12.05
C PHE A 115 5.29 -1.43 11.92
N CYS A 116 6.51 -1.54 11.39
CA CYS A 116 7.34 -2.73 11.53
C CYS A 116 8.74 -2.32 11.99
N GLU A 117 9.32 -3.08 12.92
CA GLU A 117 10.72 -3.00 13.30
C GLU A 117 11.37 -4.33 12.96
N VAL A 118 12.45 -4.29 12.19
CA VAL A 118 13.04 -5.47 11.58
C VAL A 118 14.53 -5.50 11.86
N VAL A 119 15.03 -6.68 12.17
CA VAL A 119 16.45 -6.95 12.44
C VAL A 119 16.97 -7.88 11.37
N GLN A 120 18.21 -7.65 10.93
CA GLN A 120 18.97 -8.58 10.13
C GLN A 120 20.20 -9.07 10.90
N LYS A 121 20.64 -10.29 10.62
CA LYS A 121 21.89 -10.87 11.14
C LYS A 121 22.65 -11.52 10.01
N ALA A 122 23.93 -11.16 9.85
CA ALA A 122 24.80 -11.70 8.81
C ALA A 122 24.17 -11.67 7.40
N GLY A 123 23.48 -10.57 7.07
CA GLY A 123 22.79 -10.40 5.78
C GLY A 123 21.44 -11.09 5.64
N ALA A 124 20.99 -11.86 6.64
CA ALA A 124 19.67 -12.48 6.65
C ALA A 124 18.66 -11.65 7.43
N VAL A 125 17.55 -11.27 6.79
CA VAL A 125 16.43 -10.56 7.42
C VAL A 125 15.63 -11.55 8.27
N LEU A 126 15.48 -11.26 9.57
CA LEU A 126 14.71 -12.09 10.48
C LEU A 126 13.19 -11.94 10.23
N PRO A 127 12.37 -12.94 10.59
CA PRO A 127 10.92 -12.81 10.54
C PRO A 127 10.43 -11.60 11.33
N TYR A 128 9.48 -10.87 10.76
CA TYR A 128 8.89 -9.69 11.36
C TYR A 128 7.37 -9.66 11.12
N ASP A 129 6.69 -8.91 11.97
CA ASP A 129 5.26 -8.64 11.86
C ASP A 129 5.01 -7.14 11.77
N VAL A 130 3.94 -6.77 11.08
CA VAL A 130 3.38 -5.43 11.17
C VAL A 130 2.51 -5.34 12.42
N ARG A 131 2.77 -4.33 13.22
CA ARG A 131 2.12 -4.04 14.50
C ARG A 131 1.45 -2.67 14.44
N ALA A 132 0.54 -2.42 15.38
CA ALA A 132 -0.16 -1.15 15.49
C ALA A 132 -0.44 -0.78 16.95
N GLY A 133 -0.84 0.46 17.17
CA GLY A 133 -1.30 0.98 18.46
C GLY A 133 -0.19 1.47 19.39
N ALA A 134 -0.60 1.79 20.62
CA ALA A 134 0.17 2.59 21.57
C ALA A 134 1.50 1.95 21.99
N GLY A 135 2.48 2.82 22.24
CA GLY A 135 3.78 2.45 22.78
C GLY A 135 4.73 1.85 21.75
N SER A 136 5.90 1.44 22.21
CA SER A 136 7.01 1.06 21.31
C SER A 136 6.93 -0.37 20.77
N GLU A 137 6.18 -1.25 21.46
CA GLU A 137 5.98 -2.65 21.08
C GLU A 137 4.71 -2.85 20.24
N GLY A 138 3.62 -2.13 20.53
CA GLY A 138 2.32 -2.25 19.86
C GLY A 138 1.72 -3.67 19.93
N HIS A 139 0.61 -3.86 19.24
CA HIS A 139 -0.07 -5.15 19.10
C HIS A 139 -0.04 -5.60 17.64
N ARG A 140 -0.02 -6.92 17.41
CA ARG A 140 -0.08 -7.47 16.04
C ARG A 140 -1.44 -7.14 15.42
N LEU A 141 -1.45 -6.66 14.19
CA LEU A 141 -2.69 -6.53 13.42
C LEU A 141 -3.19 -7.91 12.98
N ASP A 142 -4.50 -8.13 13.14
CA ASP A 142 -5.17 -9.31 12.58
C ASP A 142 -5.26 -9.23 11.05
N ALA A 143 -5.77 -10.29 10.42
CA ALA A 143 -5.87 -10.37 8.97
C ALA A 143 -6.91 -9.39 8.38
N GLU A 144 -8.00 -9.12 9.10
CA GLU A 144 -9.08 -8.25 8.64
C GLU A 144 -8.66 -6.78 8.65
N ALA A 145 -8.05 -6.33 9.76
CA ALA A 145 -7.48 -5.00 9.92
C ALA A 145 -6.35 -4.75 8.90
N LYS A 146 -5.51 -5.75 8.63
CA LYS A 146 -4.50 -5.66 7.56
C LYS A 146 -5.14 -5.46 6.18
N GLU A 147 -6.22 -6.17 5.89
CA GLU A 147 -6.92 -6.04 4.61
C GLU A 147 -7.55 -4.66 4.44
N LEU A 148 -8.10 -4.08 5.51
CA LEU A 148 -8.67 -2.73 5.50
C LEU A 148 -7.63 -1.62 5.29
N LEU A 149 -6.36 -1.88 5.61
CA LEU A 149 -5.26 -0.94 5.45
C LEU A 149 -4.55 -1.04 4.10
N ARG A 150 -4.85 -2.07 3.28
CA ARG A 150 -4.17 -2.27 2.00
C ARG A 150 -4.35 -1.09 1.06
N VAL A 151 -3.27 -0.73 0.40
CA VAL A 151 -3.26 0.38 -0.57
C VAL A 151 -3.27 -0.09 -2.01
N THR A 152 -3.83 0.75 -2.88
CA THR A 152 -3.71 0.60 -4.33
C THR A 152 -2.45 1.32 -4.80
N TYR A 153 -1.45 0.54 -5.25
CA TYR A 153 -0.23 1.09 -5.82
C TYR A 153 -0.28 1.08 -7.34
N LEU A 154 -0.17 2.27 -7.93
CA LEU A 154 -0.12 2.47 -9.38
C LEU A 154 1.34 2.65 -9.80
N LYS A 155 1.91 1.62 -10.41
CA LYS A 155 3.25 1.71 -11.00
C LYS A 155 3.25 2.70 -12.17
N PRO A 156 4.41 3.32 -12.48
CA PRO A 156 4.57 4.08 -13.71
C PRO A 156 4.17 3.23 -14.91
N LEU A 157 3.23 3.72 -15.72
CA LEU A 157 2.71 3.06 -16.92
C LEU A 157 3.72 3.11 -18.07
N ARG A 158 4.97 2.72 -17.83
CA ARG A 158 6.04 2.73 -18.84
C ARG A 158 5.70 1.80 -20.01
N ASP A 159 4.92 0.76 -19.75
CA ASP A 159 4.33 -0.09 -20.78
C ASP A 159 2.83 -0.32 -20.49
N ALA A 160 2.04 0.74 -20.67
CA ALA A 160 0.59 0.70 -20.51
C ALA A 160 -0.06 -0.38 -21.40
N LYS A 161 0.52 -0.67 -22.57
CA LYS A 161 0.01 -1.67 -23.51
C LYS A 161 0.09 -3.05 -22.89
N SER A 162 1.20 -3.46 -22.29
CA SER A 162 1.33 -4.78 -21.66
C SER A 162 0.61 -4.89 -20.31
N GLU A 163 0.60 -3.82 -19.49
CA GLU A 163 -0.05 -3.85 -18.16
C GLU A 163 -1.58 -3.80 -18.22
N LEU A 164 -2.17 -3.24 -19.28
CA LEU A 164 -3.62 -3.13 -19.47
C LEU A 164 -4.20 -4.22 -20.39
N VAL A 165 -3.38 -5.15 -20.92
CA VAL A 165 -3.93 -6.31 -21.68
C VAL A 165 -4.84 -7.13 -20.78
N ALA A 166 -6.01 -7.49 -21.30
CA ALA A 166 -6.94 -8.41 -20.66
C ALA A 166 -6.30 -9.79 -20.45
N ARG A 167 -5.73 -10.02 -19.27
CA ARG A 167 -5.17 -11.30 -18.81
C ARG A 167 -5.60 -11.56 -17.37
N ARG A 168 -5.58 -12.83 -16.95
CA ARG A 168 -5.74 -13.21 -15.53
C ARG A 168 -4.64 -12.48 -14.74
N ASN A 169 -5.04 -11.65 -13.77
CA ASN A 169 -4.18 -10.75 -12.99
C ASN A 169 -3.69 -9.47 -13.71
N SER A 170 -4.37 -9.01 -14.78
CA SER A 170 -4.09 -7.68 -15.37
C SER A 170 -4.17 -6.56 -14.33
N ARG A 171 -3.45 -5.45 -14.55
CA ARG A 171 -3.45 -4.32 -13.61
C ARG A 171 -4.85 -3.78 -13.38
N LEU A 172 -5.62 -3.62 -14.46
CA LEU A 172 -7.02 -3.20 -14.39
C LEU A 172 -7.87 -4.19 -13.59
N SER A 173 -7.70 -5.49 -13.80
CA SER A 173 -8.41 -6.51 -13.01
C SER A 173 -8.07 -6.42 -11.52
N GLN A 174 -6.80 -6.23 -11.16
CA GLN A 174 -6.39 -6.10 -9.75
C GLN A 174 -6.98 -4.85 -9.10
N ILE A 175 -7.01 -3.72 -9.81
CA ILE A 175 -7.63 -2.47 -9.32
C ILE A 175 -9.13 -2.66 -9.11
N LEU A 176 -9.83 -3.25 -10.10
CA LEU A 176 -11.28 -3.46 -10.00
C LEU A 176 -11.63 -4.44 -8.88
N LEU A 177 -10.88 -5.54 -8.74
CA LEU A 177 -11.10 -6.51 -7.67
C LEU A 177 -10.85 -5.94 -6.26
N GLY A 178 -9.90 -5.01 -6.13
CA GLY A 178 -9.64 -4.30 -4.87
C GLY A 178 -10.64 -3.17 -4.56
N HIS A 179 -11.51 -2.81 -5.51
CA HIS A 179 -12.45 -1.71 -5.33
C HIS A 179 -13.71 -2.16 -4.58
N ALA A 180 -14.19 -1.35 -3.63
CA ALA A 180 -15.34 -1.67 -2.78
C ALA A 180 -16.59 -2.09 -3.58
N ALA A 181 -16.83 -1.49 -4.75
CA ALA A 181 -17.96 -1.83 -5.62
C ALA A 181 -17.97 -3.28 -6.14
N PHE A 182 -16.82 -3.97 -6.16
CA PHE A 182 -16.71 -5.33 -6.68
C PHE A 182 -16.64 -6.40 -5.56
N LYS A 183 -16.46 -5.98 -4.31
CA LYS A 183 -16.30 -6.89 -3.16
C LYS A 183 -17.60 -7.68 -2.93
N GLY A 184 -17.55 -9.01 -3.04
CA GLY A 184 -18.72 -9.90 -2.92
C GLY A 184 -19.61 -9.97 -4.17
N GLN A 185 -19.24 -9.30 -5.27
CA GLN A 185 -19.92 -9.36 -6.56
C GLN A 185 -18.95 -9.73 -7.69
N GLU A 186 -17.87 -10.45 -7.41
CA GLU A 186 -16.76 -10.61 -8.35
C GLU A 186 -17.20 -11.24 -9.69
N LYS A 187 -18.25 -12.09 -9.65
CA LYS A 187 -18.82 -12.76 -10.83
C LYS A 187 -20.12 -12.15 -11.36
N SER A 188 -20.83 -11.37 -10.54
CA SER A 188 -22.18 -10.85 -10.82
C SER A 188 -22.23 -9.34 -11.01
N HIS A 189 -21.12 -8.63 -10.79
CA HIS A 189 -21.07 -7.18 -10.94
C HIS A 189 -21.50 -6.75 -12.35
N LYS A 190 -22.29 -5.68 -12.44
CA LYS A 190 -22.86 -5.15 -13.69
C LYS A 190 -21.80 -4.97 -14.79
N LEU A 191 -20.62 -4.47 -14.43
CA LEU A 191 -19.51 -4.32 -15.39
C LEU A 191 -19.03 -5.67 -15.93
N THR A 192 -18.97 -6.73 -15.12
CA THR A 192 -18.61 -8.07 -15.58
C THR A 192 -19.62 -8.62 -16.59
N THR A 193 -20.92 -8.39 -16.34
CA THR A 193 -21.99 -8.77 -17.28
C THR A 193 -21.91 -7.99 -18.59
N LEU A 194 -21.69 -6.67 -18.51
CA LEU A 194 -21.50 -5.82 -19.69
C LEU A 194 -20.26 -6.24 -20.51
N PHE A 195 -19.14 -6.54 -19.84
CA PHE A 195 -17.93 -7.02 -20.51
C PHE A 195 -18.15 -8.36 -21.21
N LYS A 196 -18.87 -9.31 -20.58
CA LYS A 196 -19.21 -10.58 -21.23
C LYS A 196 -20.10 -10.38 -22.45
N ALA A 197 -21.13 -9.55 -22.33
CA ALA A 197 -22.02 -9.23 -23.44
C ALA A 197 -21.26 -8.54 -24.59
N PHE A 198 -20.42 -7.57 -24.28
CA PHE A 198 -19.57 -6.89 -25.27
C PHE A 198 -18.63 -7.87 -25.97
N ASN A 199 -17.89 -8.70 -25.24
CA ASN A 199 -16.99 -9.69 -25.84
C ASN A 199 -17.73 -10.71 -26.71
N ALA A 200 -18.94 -11.12 -26.32
CA ALA A 200 -19.77 -12.01 -27.13
C ALA A 200 -20.25 -11.31 -28.42
N GLN A 201 -20.66 -10.05 -28.34
CA GLN A 201 -21.06 -9.25 -29.50
C GLN A 201 -19.88 -9.00 -30.46
N VAL A 202 -18.71 -8.64 -29.94
CA VAL A 202 -17.48 -8.47 -30.73
C VAL A 202 -17.07 -9.79 -31.38
N GLY A 203 -17.08 -10.89 -30.62
CA GLY A 203 -16.80 -12.22 -31.16
C GLY A 203 -17.75 -12.60 -32.29
N ALA A 204 -19.05 -12.36 -32.11
CA ALA A 204 -20.05 -12.60 -33.14
C ALA A 204 -19.84 -11.72 -34.39
N TYR A 205 -19.48 -10.44 -34.21
CA TYR A 205 -19.20 -9.52 -35.31
C TYR A 205 -18.06 -10.01 -36.22
N PHE A 206 -16.97 -10.50 -35.63
CA PHE A 206 -15.81 -10.99 -36.37
C PHE A 206 -15.96 -12.45 -36.86
N LEU A 207 -16.66 -13.32 -36.13
CA LEU A 207 -16.88 -14.72 -36.54
C LEU A 207 -17.97 -14.89 -37.60
N ASN A 208 -18.96 -13.99 -37.63
CA ASN A 208 -20.06 -14.05 -38.61
C ASN A 208 -19.76 -13.27 -39.90
N GLY A 209 -18.50 -12.94 -40.17
CA GLY A 209 -18.06 -12.33 -41.43
C GLY A 209 -18.52 -10.89 -41.67
N GLN A 210 -18.93 -10.15 -40.63
CA GLN A 210 -19.31 -8.73 -40.75
C GLN A 210 -18.16 -7.76 -40.44
N GLY A 211 -17.06 -8.25 -39.86
CA GLY A 211 -15.80 -7.52 -39.72
C GLY A 211 -14.80 -7.90 -40.80
N PHE A 212 -14.19 -6.91 -41.44
CA PHE A 212 -13.18 -7.05 -42.50
C PHE A 212 -12.10 -8.11 -42.15
N ASP A 213 -11.82 -8.99 -43.12
CA ASP A 213 -10.73 -9.97 -43.08
C ASP A 213 -9.38 -9.23 -43.15
N TRP A 214 -8.52 -9.41 -42.15
CA TRP A 214 -7.18 -8.79 -42.10
C TRP A 214 -6.11 -9.66 -42.77
N ARG A 215 -6.48 -10.79 -43.38
CA ARG A 215 -5.59 -11.58 -44.23
C ARG A 215 -5.60 -11.09 -45.68
N LEU A 216 -5.02 -9.91 -45.89
CA LEU A 216 -4.41 -9.48 -47.15
C LEU A 216 -3.10 -8.77 -46.82
#